data_AF-A0A7Y2YJH8-F1
#
_entry.id   AF-A0A7Y2YJH8-F1
#
_cell.length_a   1.000
_cell.length_b   1.000
_cell.length_c   1.000
_cell.angle_alpha   90.00
_cell.angle_beta   90.00
_cell.angle_gamma   90.00
#
_symmetry.space_group_name_H-M   'P 1'
#
loop_
_entity.id
_entity.type
_entity.pdbx_description
1 polymer ?
#
loop_
_entity_poly.entity_id
_entity_poly.type
_entity_poly.pdbx_seq_one_letter_code
_entity_poly.pdbx_strand_id
1 'polypeptide(L)'
;MRALFSLITLAASLYLLLGLVLYLVQGSMVYLSGMPGRELTATPADIGLQYEDVDIGTSDGERLHGWYISAPDARGVILFFHGNAGNISHRLESIAIFQRLGLDVL
;
A
#
# COMPACT_ATOMS: atom_id res chain seq x y z
N MET A 1 -42.03 -25.82 18.60
CA MET A 1 -40.71 -25.69 19.26
C MET A 1 -39.55 -26.16 18.38
N ARG A 2 -39.52 -27.42 17.88
CA ARG A 2 -38.43 -27.92 17.00
C ARG A 2 -38.13 -27.03 15.79
N ALA A 3 -39.16 -26.60 15.05
CA ALA A 3 -38.99 -25.73 13.88
C ALA A 3 -38.39 -24.36 14.21
N LEU A 4 -38.75 -23.77 15.36
CA LEU A 4 -38.19 -22.49 15.83
C LEU A 4 -36.70 -22.65 16.19
N PHE A 5 -36.35 -23.72 16.91
CA PHE A 5 -34.95 -24.03 17.20
C PHE A 5 -34.14 -24.26 15.92
N SER A 6 -34.66 -25.01 14.96
CA SER A 6 -34.01 -25.21 13.65
C SER A 6 -33.79 -23.90 12.90
N LEU A 7 -34.77 -22.98 12.91
CA LEU A 7 -34.64 -21.67 12.26
C LEU A 7 -33.57 -20.81 12.93
N ILE A 8 -33.53 -20.78 14.27
CA ILE A 8 -32.52 -20.03 15.03
C ILE A 8 -31.12 -20.59 14.77
N THR A 9 -30.97 -21.93 14.81
CA THR A 9 -29.69 -22.58 14.51
C THR A 9 -29.23 -22.26 13.09
N LEU A 10 -30.11 -22.34 12.10
CA LEU A 10 -29.78 -21.99 10.72
C LEU A 10 -29.32 -20.53 10.59
N ALA A 11 -30.06 -19.59 11.18
CA ALA A 11 -29.72 -18.17 11.15
C ALA A 11 -28.36 -17.90 11.83
N ALA A 12 -28.12 -18.51 12.99
CA ALA A 12 -26.84 -18.40 13.69
C ALA A 12 -25.68 -18.99 12.87
N SER A 13 -25.88 -20.17 12.27
CA SER A 13 -24.88 -20.79 11.39
C SER A 13 -24.56 -19.93 10.17
N LEU A 14 -25.57 -19.34 9.52
CA LEU A 14 -25.37 -18.43 8.39
C LEU A 14 -24.62 -17.16 8.79
N TYR A 15 -24.94 -16.58 9.95
CA TYR A 15 -24.24 -15.41 10.47
C TYR A 15 -22.77 -15.70 10.77
N LEU A 16 -22.49 -16.84 11.44
CA LEU A 16 -21.12 -17.26 11.72
C LEU A 16 -20.34 -17.56 10.44
N LEU A 17 -20.98 -18.21 9.46
CA LEU A 17 -20.37 -18.47 8.15
C LEU A 17 -20.03 -17.17 7.43
N LEU A 18 -20.95 -16.21 7.40
CA LEU A 18 -20.70 -14.89 6.82
C LEU A 18 -19.55 -14.17 7.54
N GLY A 19 -19.53 -14.19 8.87
CA GLY A 19 -18.46 -13.60 9.66
C GLY A 19 -17.09 -14.24 9.36
N LEU A 20 -17.04 -15.56 9.23
CA LEU A 20 -15.82 -16.28 8.84
C LEU A 20 -15.36 -15.87 7.43
N VAL A 21 -16.27 -15.83 6.46
CA VAL A 21 -15.94 -15.40 5.08
C VAL A 21 -15.40 -13.97 5.07
N LEU A 22 -16.07 -13.04 5.77
CA LEU A 22 -15.60 -11.65 5.86
C LEU A 22 -14.22 -11.57 6.54
N TYR A 23 -14.00 -12.33 7.62
CA TYR A 23 -12.72 -12.38 8.31
C TYR A 23 -11.58 -12.88 7.40
N LEU A 24 -11.85 -13.89 6.58
CA LEU A 24 -10.86 -14.45 5.64
C LEU A 24 -10.59 -13.53 4.45
N VAL A 25 -11.58 -12.75 4.01
CA VAL A 25 -11.49 -11.94 2.78
C VAL A 25 -11.18 -10.46 3.05
N GLN A 26 -11.26 -10.00 4.31
CA GLN A 26 -11.10 -8.59 4.69
C GLN A 26 -9.84 -7.92 4.15
N GLY A 27 -8.71 -8.63 4.09
CA GLY A 27 -7.46 -8.09 3.57
C GLY A 27 -7.60 -7.61 2.12
N SER A 28 -8.27 -8.40 1.28
CA SER A 28 -8.52 -8.07 -0.13
C SER A 28 -9.60 -7.00 -0.32
N MET A 29 -10.49 -6.81 0.67
CA MET A 29 -11.53 -5.76 0.61
C MET A 29 -10.94 -4.38 0.91
N VAL A 30 -9.92 -4.31 1.78
CA VAL A 30 -9.26 -3.06 2.17
C VAL A 30 -8.08 -2.74 1.26
N TYR A 31 -7.29 -3.76 0.91
CA TYR A 31 -6.13 -3.66 0.04
C TYR A 31 -6.44 -4.31 -1.30
N LEU A 32 -6.70 -3.47 -2.29
CA LEU A 32 -7.11 -3.86 -3.63
C LEU A 32 -5.89 -4.27 -4.47
N SER A 33 -5.13 -5.25 -3.98
CA SER A 33 -3.86 -5.69 -4.59
C SER A 33 -4.02 -6.18 -6.03
N GLY A 34 -5.19 -6.73 -6.38
CA GLY A 34 -5.52 -7.23 -7.72
C GLY A 34 -6.22 -6.23 -8.65
N MET A 35 -6.40 -4.97 -8.27
CA MET A 35 -7.01 -3.98 -9.17
C MET A 35 -6.01 -3.44 -10.22
N PRO A 36 -6.45 -3.24 -11.47
CA PRO A 36 -5.65 -2.55 -12.48
C PRO A 36 -5.35 -1.10 -12.05
N GLY A 37 -4.21 -0.54 -12.49
CA GLY A 37 -3.75 0.80 -12.10
C GLY A 37 -2.72 0.84 -10.97
N ARG A 38 -2.13 -0.32 -10.62
CA ARG A 38 -1.04 -0.44 -9.63
C ARG A 38 0.36 -0.52 -10.26
N GLU A 39 0.44 -0.55 -11.58
CA GLU A 39 1.70 -0.46 -12.33
C GLU A 39 2.37 0.89 -12.08
N LEU A 40 3.70 0.92 -12.07
CA LEU A 40 4.44 2.17 -12.04
C LEU A 40 4.33 2.81 -13.43
N THR A 41 3.53 3.87 -13.54
CA THR A 41 3.29 4.55 -14.83
C THR A 41 4.27 5.70 -15.08
N ALA A 42 5.07 6.05 -14.08
CA ALA A 42 6.06 7.12 -14.12
C ALA A 42 7.18 6.83 -13.11
N THR A 43 8.29 7.52 -13.25
CA THR A 43 9.51 7.41 -12.45
C THR A 43 10.05 8.80 -12.10
N PRO A 44 10.95 8.93 -11.11
CA PRO A 44 11.61 10.21 -10.85
C PRO A 44 12.37 10.76 -12.05
N ALA A 45 12.85 9.90 -12.96
CA ALA A 45 13.51 10.33 -14.20
C ALA A 45 12.59 11.15 -15.11
N ASP A 46 11.27 10.91 -15.10
CA ASP A 46 10.29 11.65 -15.91
C ASP A 46 10.15 13.12 -15.47
N ILE A 47 10.58 13.45 -14.25
CA ILE A 47 10.68 14.82 -13.73
C ILE A 47 12.13 15.31 -13.59
N GLY A 48 13.07 14.62 -14.24
CA GLY A 48 14.48 15.01 -14.31
C GLY A 48 15.31 14.69 -13.05
N LEU A 49 14.80 13.84 -12.16
CA LEU A 49 15.53 13.42 -10.96
C LEU A 49 16.28 12.12 -11.20
N GLN A 50 17.52 12.06 -10.70
CA GLN A 50 18.24 10.79 -10.57
C GLN A 50 17.72 10.05 -9.34
N TYR A 51 17.60 8.73 -9.44
CA TYR A 51 17.09 7.91 -8.35
C TYR A 51 17.70 6.51 -8.40
N GLU A 52 17.66 5.83 -7.26
CA GLU A 52 18.04 4.43 -7.11
C GLU A 52 16.77 3.62 -6.81
N ASP A 53 16.52 2.56 -7.59
CA ASP A 53 15.53 1.55 -7.21
C ASP A 53 16.06 0.75 -6.02
N VAL A 54 15.25 0.64 -4.96
CA VAL A 54 15.64 -0.05 -3.73
C VAL A 54 14.65 -1.16 -3.39
N ASP A 55 15.21 -2.27 -2.92
CA ASP A 55 14.51 -3.43 -2.37
C ASP A 55 14.79 -3.51 -0.86
N ILE A 56 13.76 -3.35 -0.04
CA ILE A 56 13.88 -3.35 1.42
C ILE A 56 13.23 -4.63 1.96
N GLY A 57 14.06 -5.50 2.54
CA GLY A 57 13.58 -6.70 3.23
C GLY A 57 13.01 -6.36 4.61
N THR A 58 11.87 -6.97 4.95
CA THR A 58 11.24 -6.84 6.28
C THR A 58 11.50 -8.09 7.13
N SER A 59 11.28 -7.99 8.44
CA SER A 59 11.51 -9.09 9.38
C SER A 59 10.53 -10.26 9.23
N ASP A 60 9.37 -10.02 8.61
CA ASP A 60 8.35 -11.03 8.29
C ASP A 60 8.55 -11.65 6.89
N GLY A 61 9.62 -11.29 6.18
CA GLY A 61 10.00 -11.90 4.89
C GLY A 61 9.37 -11.24 3.67
N GLU A 62 8.63 -10.14 3.84
CA GLU A 62 8.16 -9.31 2.74
C GLU A 62 9.31 -8.50 2.11
N ARG A 63 9.10 -8.10 0.85
CA ARG A 63 10.02 -7.23 0.12
C ARG A 63 9.28 -5.98 -0.35
N LEU A 64 9.73 -4.83 0.13
CA LEU A 64 9.18 -3.54 -0.25
C LEU A 64 10.02 -2.95 -1.37
N HIS A 65 9.36 -2.49 -2.43
CA HIS A 65 9.97 -1.70 -3.49
C HIS A 65 9.85 -0.20 -3.14
N GLY A 66 10.92 0.55 -3.39
CA GLY A 66 10.96 2.00 -3.19
C GLY A 66 11.96 2.69 -4.11
N TRP A 67 12.06 4.02 -3.96
CA TRP A 67 13.05 4.84 -4.65
C TRP A 67 13.83 5.66 -3.65
N TYR A 68 15.16 5.61 -3.73
CA TYR A 68 16.00 6.56 -3.03
C TYR A 68 16.42 7.69 -3.97
N ILE A 69 16.24 8.93 -3.53
CA ILE A 69 16.49 10.14 -4.33
C ILE A 69 17.30 11.10 -3.47
N SER A 70 18.56 11.31 -3.84
CA SER A 70 19.46 12.21 -3.13
C SER A 70 19.23 13.67 -3.53
N ALA A 71 19.25 14.57 -2.55
CA ALA A 71 19.24 16.01 -2.77
C ALA A 71 20.66 16.60 -2.66
N PRO A 72 21.02 17.62 -3.47
CA PRO A 72 22.26 18.37 -3.26
C PRO A 72 22.25 19.05 -1.89
N ASP A 73 23.34 18.90 -1.12
CA ASP A 73 23.50 19.44 0.23
C ASP A 73 22.31 19.10 1.16
N ALA A 74 21.87 17.83 1.11
CA ALA A 74 20.73 17.33 1.84
C ALA A 74 20.78 17.68 3.33
N ARG A 75 19.69 18.27 3.82
CA ARG A 75 19.54 18.72 5.21
C ARG A 75 18.92 17.65 6.11
N GLY A 76 18.43 16.58 5.52
CA GLY A 76 17.78 15.45 6.18
C GLY A 76 17.18 14.49 5.17
N VAL A 77 16.65 13.38 5.68
CA VAL A 77 15.99 12.33 4.89
C VAL A 77 14.52 12.26 5.29
N ILE A 78 13.63 12.19 4.30
CA ILE A 78 12.21 11.87 4.52
C ILE A 78 11.93 10.45 4.03
N LEU A 79 11.32 9.65 4.90
CA LEU A 79 10.72 8.38 4.53
C LEU A 79 9.25 8.63 4.16
N PHE A 80 8.92 8.52 2.89
CA PHE A 80 7.64 8.94 2.34
C PHE A 80 6.81 7.76 1.82
N PHE A 81 5.67 7.56 2.46
CA PHE A 81 4.74 6.49 2.11
C PHE A 81 3.61 7.00 1.20
N HIS A 82 3.29 6.25 0.15
CA HIS A 82 2.10 6.51 -0.65
C HIS A 82 0.82 6.07 0.08
N GLY A 83 -0.33 6.53 -0.41
CA GLY A 83 -1.64 6.15 0.13
C GLY A 83 -2.18 4.84 -0.43
N ASN A 84 -3.31 4.37 0.13
CA ASN A 84 -4.05 3.22 -0.40
C ASN A 84 -4.54 3.49 -1.84
N ALA A 85 -4.75 2.44 -2.62
CA ALA A 85 -5.20 2.47 -4.03
C ALA A 85 -4.26 3.17 -5.03
N GLY A 86 -3.00 3.43 -4.66
CA GLY A 86 -1.96 3.92 -5.58
C GLY A 86 -0.61 3.27 -5.32
N ASN A 87 0.44 3.89 -5.86
CA ASN A 87 1.84 3.54 -5.65
C ASN A 87 2.71 4.83 -5.70
N ILE A 88 4.03 4.67 -5.55
CA ILE A 88 5.00 5.77 -5.53
C ILE A 88 5.06 6.58 -6.84
N SER A 89 4.71 6.00 -8.00
CA SER A 89 4.69 6.74 -9.28
C SER A 89 3.64 7.84 -9.31
N HIS A 90 2.59 7.76 -8.50
CA HIS A 90 1.56 8.79 -8.40
C HIS A 90 1.96 9.97 -7.49
N ARG A 91 3.23 10.04 -7.05
CA ARG A 91 3.69 10.98 -6.02
C ARG A 91 4.89 11.83 -6.43
N LEU A 92 5.19 11.88 -7.73
CA LEU A 92 6.31 12.66 -8.26
C LEU A 92 6.25 14.15 -7.88
N GLU A 93 5.06 14.75 -7.78
CA GLU A 93 4.93 16.14 -7.34
C GLU A 93 5.40 16.35 -5.89
N SER A 94 5.02 15.45 -4.98
CA SER A 94 5.47 15.49 -3.58
C SER A 94 6.98 15.30 -3.49
N ILE A 95 7.52 14.33 -4.23
CA ILE A 95 8.96 14.09 -4.33
C ILE A 95 9.70 15.35 -4.81
N ALA A 96 9.18 16.01 -5.85
CA ALA A 96 9.78 17.24 -6.37
C ALA A 96 9.76 18.38 -5.34
N ILE A 97 8.72 18.48 -4.50
CA ILE A 97 8.67 19.44 -3.40
C ILE A 97 9.76 19.12 -2.37
N PHE A 98 9.91 17.86 -1.96
CA PHE A 98 10.94 17.46 -0.99
C PHE A 98 12.36 17.73 -1.49
N GLN A 99 12.62 17.44 -2.77
CA GLN A 99 13.89 17.77 -3.42
C GLN A 99 14.17 19.28 -3.41
N ARG A 100 13.17 20.12 -3.70
CA ARG A 100 13.31 21.59 -3.61
C ARG A 100 13.54 22.09 -2.17
N LEU A 101 13.14 21.32 -1.17
CA LEU A 101 13.41 21.61 0.25
C LEU A 101 14.78 21.12 0.71
N GLY A 102 15.55 20.47 -0.17
CA GLY A 102 16.87 19.92 0.15
C GLY A 102 16.79 18.69 1.04
N LEU A 103 15.81 17.81 0.78
CA LEU A 103 15.63 16.55 1.51
C LEU A 103 15.88 15.36 0.59
N ASP A 104 16.67 14.41 1.08
CA ASP A 104 16.69 13.08 0.50
C ASP A 104 15.32 12.42 0.69
N VAL A 105 14.89 11.62 -0.28
CA VAL A 105 13.61 10.91 -0.23
C VAL A 105 13.86 9.41 -0.31
N LEU A 106 13.23 8.65 0.59
CA LEU A 106 13.10 7.19 0.56
C LEU A 106 11.64 6.79 0.57
#